data_AF-A0A421D9R3-F1
#
_entry.id   AF-A0A421D9R3-F1
#
_cell.length_a   1.000
_cell.length_b   1.000
_cell.length_c   1.000
_cell.angle_alpha   90.00
_cell.angle_beta   90.00
_cell.angle_gamma   90.00
#
_symmetry.space_group_name_H-M   'P 1'
#
loop_
_entity.id
_entity.type
_entity.pdbx_description
1 polymer ?
#
loop_
_entity_poly.entity_id
_entity_poly.type
_entity_poly.pdbx_seq_one_letter_code
_entity_poly.pdbx_strand_id
1 'polypeptide(L)'
;MDVALELLDPLILDKAYAWLLPSDPHLADPTSLWPRDNIYRQVISILAITQLGATSLYLFFSALSYYFIFDRRLEYHPRFLPNQIRQEIKSSLSAVPFINILTLPWFLAEVRGKSLLYPSVSDYGWPWLVISSILYMAFNDIAIYWIHRLEHHPSVYKYIHKPHHKWIVPTPWAALAFHPLDGYVQSLPYHVFVFICPMQRHLYMVLFVAVQIWTIFIHDGDMISGHWTEKFINSPAHHTLHHMYFTVNYGQYFTWADTYFGSHRAPEPALDPLHDALKVMRAKGLVDEQGNPIKKPKGETASLAPSTCPNKIANNNAVLEWAIDGAYWNSCKDCSLTNSGSTLQCSCKGSASGYSTTRLNLEEHIANYDGHILSNITGAVTSIPADSSYPVPSDFEFLRTYFLSTSICCAKIMATNAPDLGTVVNRLSLHLANMRQVAEMWKNILVRFFPNREYGEFPFRETHYYIDLNLNTHGYLGLGSVLRTQGFNAGVHFLLVNFTAAPADGSAFAWDGNEHFLKRELYHAMESVPERQRSAIYGLIAIGTYVRFYKYLPDGEFTSVTFADGKQTLHIHVDLIVIRHFLASVKEEWM
;
A
#
# COMPACT_ATOMS: atom_id res chain seq x y z
N MET A 1 -22.65 31.08 -8.19
CA MET A 1 -21.63 31.97 -8.80
C MET A 1 -22.11 33.41 -9.01
N ASP A 2 -23.39 33.66 -9.27
CA ASP A 2 -23.93 35.02 -9.42
C ASP A 2 -23.58 35.93 -8.23
N VAL A 3 -23.85 35.46 -7.01
CA VAL A 3 -23.51 36.17 -5.75
C VAL A 3 -22.01 36.49 -5.64
N ALA A 4 -21.15 35.58 -6.09
CA ALA A 4 -19.70 35.77 -6.00
C ALA A 4 -19.22 36.84 -7.00
N LEU A 5 -19.77 36.86 -8.21
CA LEU A 5 -19.48 37.90 -9.20
C LEU A 5 -20.03 39.25 -8.76
N GLU A 6 -21.25 39.31 -8.24
CA GLU A 6 -21.85 40.55 -7.71
C GLU A 6 -20.98 41.20 -6.63
N LEU A 7 -20.36 40.38 -5.76
CA LEU A 7 -19.43 40.85 -4.75
C LEU A 7 -18.06 41.23 -5.32
N LEU A 8 -17.47 40.38 -6.18
CA LEU A 8 -16.08 40.52 -6.61
C LEU A 8 -15.87 41.47 -7.79
N ASP A 9 -16.90 41.69 -8.61
CA ASP A 9 -16.83 42.63 -9.74
C ASP A 9 -16.42 44.04 -9.32
N PRO A 10 -17.14 44.72 -8.41
CA PRO A 10 -16.77 46.09 -8.01
C PRO A 10 -15.49 46.15 -7.17
N LEU A 11 -15.15 45.08 -6.44
CA LEU A 11 -14.02 45.07 -5.52
C LEU A 11 -12.69 44.85 -6.26
N ILE A 12 -12.67 43.88 -7.19
CA ILE A 12 -11.44 43.33 -7.76
C ILE A 12 -11.53 43.23 -9.29
N LEU A 13 -12.57 42.60 -9.85
CA LEU A 13 -12.54 42.20 -11.26
C LEU A 13 -12.64 43.40 -12.20
N ASP A 14 -13.48 44.40 -11.92
CA ASP A 14 -13.57 45.60 -12.77
C ASP A 14 -12.22 46.29 -12.91
N LYS A 15 -11.49 46.43 -11.79
CA LYS A 15 -10.14 47.02 -11.78
C LYS A 15 -9.13 46.16 -12.52
N ALA A 16 -9.17 44.84 -12.30
CA ALA A 16 -8.26 43.91 -12.97
C ALA A 16 -8.47 43.90 -14.50
N TYR A 17 -9.72 43.86 -14.95
CA TYR A 17 -10.06 43.88 -16.37
C TYR A 17 -9.86 45.25 -17.01
N ALA A 18 -10.06 46.35 -16.28
CA ALA A 18 -9.70 47.69 -16.72
C ALA A 18 -8.19 47.85 -16.91
N TRP A 19 -7.39 47.26 -16.03
CA TRP A 19 -5.93 47.28 -16.14
C TRP A 19 -5.41 46.38 -17.26
N LEU A 20 -5.95 45.17 -17.41
CA LEU A 20 -5.53 44.21 -18.46
C LEU A 20 -6.03 44.60 -19.86
N LEU A 21 -7.25 45.11 -19.96
CA LEU A 21 -7.96 45.42 -21.20
C LEU A 21 -8.71 46.75 -21.04
N PRO A 22 -8.01 47.90 -20.99
CA PRO A 22 -8.65 49.20 -20.87
C PRO A 22 -9.46 49.53 -22.14
N SER A 23 -10.62 50.16 -21.98
CA SER A 23 -11.45 50.66 -23.08
C SER A 23 -10.77 51.82 -23.82
N ASP A 24 -10.05 52.66 -23.08
CA ASP A 24 -9.16 53.70 -23.62
C ASP A 24 -7.95 53.85 -22.67
N PRO A 25 -6.73 53.48 -23.10
CA PRO A 25 -5.53 53.53 -22.26
C PRO A 25 -5.07 54.96 -21.91
N HIS A 26 -5.65 56.01 -22.51
CA HIS A 26 -5.28 57.40 -22.23
C HIS A 26 -6.11 58.06 -21.13
N LEU A 27 -7.16 57.40 -20.62
CA LEU A 27 -7.95 57.89 -19.50
C LEU A 27 -7.23 57.67 -18.17
N ALA A 28 -7.43 58.59 -17.22
CA ALA A 28 -6.86 58.48 -15.87
C ALA A 28 -7.45 57.30 -15.08
N ASP A 29 -8.74 56.99 -15.29
CA ASP A 29 -9.44 55.82 -14.75
C ASP A 29 -10.19 55.11 -15.88
N PRO A 30 -9.51 54.25 -16.66
CA PRO A 30 -10.14 53.54 -17.75
C PRO A 30 -11.11 52.46 -17.23
N THR A 31 -12.23 52.28 -17.91
CA THR A 31 -13.10 51.10 -17.70
C THR A 31 -12.59 49.90 -18.50
N SER A 32 -13.07 48.69 -18.20
CA SER A 32 -12.72 47.53 -19.03
C SER A 32 -13.39 47.59 -20.41
N LEU A 33 -12.63 47.23 -21.45
CA LEU A 33 -13.12 46.94 -22.80
C LEU A 33 -14.19 45.83 -22.80
N TRP A 34 -14.09 44.87 -21.87
CA TRP A 34 -15.08 43.80 -21.72
C TRP A 34 -16.08 44.15 -20.62
N PRO A 35 -17.36 44.43 -20.98
CA PRO A 35 -18.39 44.67 -19.98
C PRO A 35 -18.69 43.38 -19.18
N ARG A 36 -19.34 43.52 -18.03
CA ARG A 36 -19.60 42.40 -17.08
C ARG A 36 -20.44 41.26 -17.68
N ASP A 37 -21.25 41.55 -18.70
CA ASP A 37 -22.09 40.59 -19.43
C ASP A 37 -21.34 39.89 -20.59
N ASN A 38 -20.10 40.30 -20.88
CA ASN A 38 -19.27 39.65 -21.89
C ASN A 38 -18.97 38.19 -21.49
N ILE A 39 -19.18 37.26 -22.43
CA ILE A 39 -19.05 35.83 -22.16
C ILE A 39 -17.61 35.42 -21.82
N TYR A 40 -16.61 36.00 -22.46
CA TYR A 40 -15.20 35.68 -22.19
C TYR A 40 -14.79 36.16 -20.80
N ARG A 41 -15.20 37.39 -20.44
CA ARG A 41 -15.00 37.91 -19.09
C ARG A 41 -15.64 37.01 -18.05
N GLN A 42 -16.90 36.63 -18.23
CA GLN A 42 -17.60 35.76 -17.28
C GLN A 42 -16.95 34.38 -17.17
N VAL A 43 -16.62 33.72 -18.29
CA VAL A 43 -15.97 32.41 -18.29
C VAL A 43 -14.64 32.45 -17.54
N ILE A 44 -13.78 33.42 -17.84
CA ILE A 44 -12.48 33.57 -17.18
C ILE A 44 -12.66 33.88 -15.70
N SER A 45 -13.57 34.80 -15.36
CA SER A 45 -13.84 35.18 -13.96
C SER A 45 -14.37 34.01 -13.15
N ILE A 46 -15.35 33.28 -13.69
CA ILE A 46 -15.94 32.09 -13.05
C ILE A 46 -14.83 31.07 -12.81
N LEU A 47 -14.09 30.66 -13.85
CA LEU A 47 -13.02 29.67 -13.71
C LEU A 47 -11.96 30.10 -12.69
N ALA A 48 -11.56 31.37 -12.68
CA ALA A 48 -10.57 31.88 -11.75
C ALA A 48 -11.09 31.86 -10.30
N ILE A 49 -12.31 32.36 -10.07
CA ILE A 49 -12.94 32.41 -8.75
C ILE A 49 -13.13 31.00 -8.20
N THR A 50 -13.70 30.09 -8.99
CA THR A 50 -13.95 28.71 -8.57
C THR A 50 -12.66 27.95 -8.36
N GLN A 51 -11.63 28.16 -9.20
CA GLN A 51 -10.33 27.51 -9.02
C GLN A 51 -9.67 27.95 -7.72
N LEU A 52 -9.60 29.27 -7.48
CA LEU A 52 -8.99 29.84 -6.29
C LEU A 52 -9.80 29.47 -5.04
N GLY A 53 -11.13 29.58 -5.10
CA GLY A 53 -12.03 29.24 -4.02
C GLY A 53 -11.95 27.76 -3.63
N ALA A 54 -12.11 26.85 -4.60
CA ALA A 54 -12.04 25.41 -4.35
C ALA A 54 -10.67 24.99 -3.81
N THR A 55 -9.58 25.50 -4.41
CA THR A 55 -8.22 25.18 -3.96
C THR A 55 -7.95 25.73 -2.55
N SER A 56 -8.38 26.96 -2.25
CA SER A 56 -8.15 27.59 -0.95
C SER A 56 -8.96 26.91 0.16
N LEU A 57 -10.24 26.62 -0.10
CA LEU A 57 -11.09 25.88 0.84
C LEU A 57 -10.52 24.49 1.10
N TYR A 58 -10.14 23.76 0.05
CA TYR A 58 -9.51 22.46 0.18
C TYR A 58 -8.22 22.53 1.01
N LEU A 59 -7.27 23.40 0.66
CA LEU A 59 -5.99 23.47 1.38
C LEU A 59 -6.19 23.88 2.85
N PHE A 60 -7.08 24.84 3.11
CA PHE A 60 -7.32 25.34 4.46
C PHE A 60 -8.05 24.32 5.34
N PHE A 61 -9.17 23.77 4.89
CA PHE A 61 -9.97 22.85 5.69
C PHE A 61 -9.36 21.45 5.78
N SER A 62 -8.67 20.97 4.73
CA SER A 62 -7.89 19.73 4.81
C SER A 62 -6.72 19.88 5.78
N ALA A 63 -6.03 21.04 5.80
CA ALA A 63 -5.01 21.30 6.82
C ALA A 63 -5.61 21.34 8.23
N LEU A 64 -6.72 22.05 8.43
CA LEU A 64 -7.38 22.15 9.72
C LEU A 64 -7.79 20.75 10.23
N SER A 65 -8.48 19.97 9.39
CA SER A 65 -8.87 18.60 9.74
C SER A 65 -7.64 17.72 9.98
N TYR A 66 -6.63 17.76 9.12
CA TYR A 66 -5.43 16.92 9.26
C TYR A 66 -4.60 17.23 10.53
N TYR A 67 -4.50 18.49 10.94
CA TYR A 67 -3.69 18.86 12.10
C TYR A 67 -4.44 18.82 13.43
N PHE A 68 -5.76 19.02 13.44
CA PHE A 68 -6.54 19.15 14.67
C PHE A 68 -7.53 18.00 14.92
N ILE A 69 -7.94 17.26 13.88
CA ILE A 69 -8.99 16.23 13.99
C ILE A 69 -8.43 14.84 13.65
N PHE A 70 -7.75 14.70 12.50
CA PHE A 70 -7.22 13.42 12.01
C PHE A 70 -6.23 12.78 12.99
N ASP A 71 -6.48 11.52 13.33
CA ASP A 71 -5.56 10.75 14.17
C ASP A 71 -4.35 10.28 13.37
N ARG A 72 -3.22 10.99 13.53
CA ARG A 72 -1.96 10.68 12.86
C ARG A 72 -1.38 9.29 13.18
N ARG A 73 -1.88 8.59 14.21
CA ARG A 73 -1.52 7.18 14.43
C ARG A 73 -1.93 6.30 13.25
N LEU A 74 -2.99 6.66 12.52
CA LEU A 74 -3.44 5.95 11.32
C LEU A 74 -2.40 5.92 10.19
N GLU A 75 -1.41 6.82 10.17
CA GLU A 75 -0.29 6.79 9.22
C GLU A 75 0.59 5.53 9.37
N TYR A 76 0.51 4.83 10.52
CA TYR A 76 1.22 3.58 10.77
C TYR A 76 0.43 2.33 10.35
N HIS A 77 -0.80 2.50 9.84
CA HIS A 77 -1.62 1.40 9.37
C HIS A 77 -0.91 0.59 8.26
N PRO A 78 -0.96 -0.76 8.24
CA PRO A 78 -0.25 -1.58 7.26
C PRO A 78 -0.58 -1.28 5.79
N ARG A 79 -1.80 -0.77 5.55
CA ARG A 79 -2.27 -0.38 4.21
C ARG A 79 -2.12 1.11 3.91
N PHE A 80 -1.46 1.87 4.78
CA PHE A 80 -1.11 3.26 4.51
C PHE A 80 0.07 3.33 3.53
N LEU A 81 -0.10 4.05 2.44
CA LEU A 81 0.87 4.03 1.34
C LEU A 81 2.10 4.91 1.64
N PRO A 82 3.30 4.56 1.14
CA PRO A 82 4.46 5.42 1.24
C PRO A 82 4.23 6.78 0.58
N ASN A 83 4.49 7.87 1.30
CA ASN A 83 4.23 9.25 0.84
C ASN A 83 2.75 9.51 0.46
N GLN A 84 1.79 8.80 1.06
CA GLN A 84 0.37 8.91 0.74
C GLN A 84 -0.14 10.35 0.72
N ILE A 85 0.13 11.14 1.76
CA ILE A 85 -0.32 12.54 1.87
C ILE A 85 0.11 13.36 0.63
N ARG A 86 1.37 13.23 0.21
CA ARG A 86 1.86 13.93 -0.99
C ARG A 86 1.15 13.45 -2.26
N GLN A 87 0.86 12.16 -2.35
CA GLN A 87 0.13 11.61 -3.49
C GLN A 87 -1.34 12.09 -3.51
N GLU A 88 -2.01 12.11 -2.36
CA GLU A 88 -3.38 12.62 -2.19
C GLU A 88 -3.49 14.10 -2.57
N ILE A 89 -2.58 14.94 -2.08
CA ILE A 89 -2.50 16.37 -2.44
C ILE A 89 -2.26 16.54 -3.94
N LYS A 90 -1.29 15.81 -4.51
CA LYS A 90 -1.00 15.89 -5.95
C LYS A 90 -2.21 15.47 -6.78
N SER A 91 -2.86 14.38 -6.40
CA SER A 91 -4.05 13.86 -7.09
C SER A 91 -5.18 14.90 -7.04
N SER A 92 -5.47 15.42 -5.85
CA SER A 92 -6.49 16.45 -5.64
C SER A 92 -6.24 17.70 -6.47
N LEU A 93 -5.06 18.31 -6.34
CA LEU A 93 -4.72 19.53 -7.08
C LEU A 93 -4.67 19.32 -8.60
N SER A 94 -4.36 18.09 -9.05
CA SER A 94 -4.43 17.76 -10.47
C SER A 94 -5.86 17.61 -10.98
N ALA A 95 -6.81 17.17 -10.15
CA ALA A 95 -8.19 16.92 -10.55
C ALA A 95 -9.04 18.21 -10.57
N VAL A 96 -8.84 19.12 -9.61
CA VAL A 96 -9.65 20.34 -9.45
C VAL A 96 -9.81 21.16 -10.73
N PRO A 97 -8.75 21.46 -11.53
CA PRO A 97 -8.92 22.24 -12.76
C PRO A 97 -9.84 21.58 -13.79
N PHE A 98 -9.80 20.26 -13.92
CA PHE A 98 -10.65 19.54 -14.85
C PHE A 98 -12.10 19.49 -14.37
N ILE A 99 -12.32 19.23 -13.08
CA ILE A 99 -13.67 19.31 -12.47
C ILE A 99 -14.25 20.70 -12.67
N ASN A 100 -13.44 21.74 -12.47
CA ASN A 100 -13.86 23.13 -12.66
C ASN A 100 -14.30 23.42 -14.11
N ILE A 101 -13.52 22.96 -15.10
CA ILE A 101 -13.88 23.10 -16.53
C ILE A 101 -15.17 22.34 -16.84
N LEU A 102 -15.35 21.13 -16.32
CA LEU A 102 -16.57 20.34 -16.53
C LEU A 102 -17.80 20.98 -15.86
N THR A 103 -17.60 21.69 -14.76
CA THR A 103 -18.67 22.36 -14.01
C THR A 103 -19.05 23.73 -14.59
N LEU A 104 -18.16 24.34 -15.38
CA LEU A 104 -18.36 25.67 -15.98
C LEU A 104 -19.73 25.87 -16.67
N PRO A 105 -20.28 24.93 -17.46
CA PRO A 105 -21.58 25.13 -18.11
C PRO A 105 -22.71 25.42 -17.10
N TRP A 106 -22.69 24.79 -15.93
CA TRP A 106 -23.67 24.99 -14.87
C TRP A 106 -23.56 26.38 -14.26
N PHE A 107 -22.34 26.79 -13.90
CA PHE A 107 -22.10 28.12 -13.35
C PHE A 107 -22.38 29.24 -14.35
N LEU A 108 -22.02 29.06 -15.61
CA LEU A 108 -22.31 30.04 -16.65
C LEU A 108 -23.82 30.15 -16.90
N ALA A 109 -24.53 29.02 -16.95
CA ALA A 109 -25.98 29.00 -17.09
C ALA A 109 -26.67 29.70 -15.88
N GLU A 110 -26.17 29.49 -14.66
CA GLU A 110 -26.63 30.17 -13.46
C GLU A 110 -26.51 31.70 -13.60
N VAL A 111 -25.31 32.20 -13.91
CA VAL A 111 -25.01 33.63 -14.09
C VAL A 111 -25.79 34.25 -15.26
N ARG A 112 -26.14 33.43 -16.26
CA ARG A 112 -26.97 33.84 -17.42
C ARG A 112 -28.48 33.76 -17.14
N GLY A 113 -28.89 33.59 -15.88
CA GLY A 113 -30.28 33.60 -15.46
C GLY A 113 -31.09 32.39 -15.93
N LYS A 114 -30.43 31.24 -16.15
CA LYS A 114 -31.10 29.98 -16.53
C LYS A 114 -31.50 29.12 -15.33
N SER A 115 -30.99 29.44 -14.15
CA SER A 115 -31.38 28.78 -12.90
C SER A 115 -32.63 29.44 -12.29
N LEU A 116 -33.26 28.75 -11.33
CA LEU A 116 -34.38 29.22 -10.51
C LEU A 116 -33.90 29.87 -9.20
N LEU A 117 -32.65 30.35 -9.17
CA LEU A 117 -32.14 31.07 -8.02
C LEU A 117 -32.84 32.43 -7.89
N TYR A 118 -33.38 32.71 -6.71
CA TYR A 118 -34.05 33.97 -6.42
C TYR A 118 -33.26 34.81 -5.40
N PRO A 119 -33.33 36.15 -5.49
CA PRO A 119 -32.45 37.02 -4.73
C PRO A 119 -32.84 37.16 -3.26
N SER A 120 -34.14 37.30 -2.95
CA SER A 120 -34.61 37.67 -1.61
C SER A 120 -35.51 36.61 -0.99
N VAL A 121 -35.36 36.39 0.32
CA VAL A 121 -36.26 35.50 1.09
C VAL A 121 -37.72 35.97 0.98
N SER A 122 -37.97 37.26 0.78
CA SER A 122 -39.33 37.79 0.60
C SER A 122 -40.09 37.24 -0.61
N ASP A 123 -39.38 36.74 -1.63
CA ASP A 123 -39.99 36.34 -2.90
C ASP A 123 -40.82 35.05 -2.74
N TYR A 124 -40.44 34.18 -1.80
CA TYR A 124 -41.11 32.91 -1.49
C TYR A 124 -41.41 32.71 0.01
N GLY A 125 -40.89 33.58 0.89
CA GLY A 125 -41.06 33.54 2.34
C GLY A 125 -40.11 32.61 3.07
N TRP A 126 -39.94 32.86 4.38
CA TRP A 126 -39.13 32.03 5.28
C TRP A 126 -39.53 30.53 5.32
N PRO A 127 -40.82 30.16 5.26
CA PRO A 127 -41.19 28.74 5.20
C PRO A 127 -40.60 28.02 3.99
N TRP A 128 -40.61 28.67 2.82
CA TRP A 128 -40.02 28.09 1.61
C TRP A 128 -38.50 27.98 1.71
N LEU A 129 -37.81 28.92 2.37
CA LEU A 129 -36.37 28.83 2.61
C LEU A 129 -36.00 27.54 3.36
N VAL A 130 -36.79 27.18 4.38
CA VAL A 130 -36.60 25.94 5.16
C VAL A 130 -36.97 24.72 4.32
N ILE A 131 -38.13 24.73 3.65
CA ILE A 131 -38.59 23.60 2.82
C ILE A 131 -37.59 23.32 1.69
N SER A 132 -37.16 24.35 0.96
CA SER A 132 -36.18 24.21 -0.13
C SER A 132 -34.83 23.69 0.35
N SER A 133 -34.41 24.02 1.58
CA SER A 133 -33.22 23.44 2.21
C SER A 133 -33.37 21.94 2.46
N ILE A 134 -34.51 21.50 2.99
CA ILE A 134 -34.79 20.08 3.21
C ILE A 134 -34.85 19.33 1.87
N LEU A 135 -35.54 19.90 0.88
CA LEU A 135 -35.61 19.33 -0.47
C LEU A 135 -34.23 19.25 -1.13
N TYR A 136 -33.38 20.28 -0.96
CA TYR A 136 -32.00 20.27 -1.45
C TYR A 136 -31.22 19.13 -0.82
N MET A 137 -31.24 19.01 0.52
CA MET A 137 -30.54 17.94 1.23
C MET A 137 -31.02 16.56 0.79
N ALA A 138 -32.34 16.33 0.74
CA ALA A 138 -32.92 15.06 0.35
C ALA A 138 -32.61 14.67 -1.11
N PHE A 139 -32.71 15.63 -2.04
CA PHE A 139 -32.39 15.43 -3.45
C PHE A 139 -30.93 15.06 -3.65
N ASN A 140 -30.01 15.81 -3.03
CA ASN A 140 -28.59 15.54 -3.15
C ASN A 140 -28.23 14.19 -2.55
N ASP A 141 -28.75 13.87 -1.38
CA ASP A 141 -28.43 12.62 -0.69
C ASP A 141 -28.85 11.39 -1.50
N ILE A 142 -30.07 11.37 -2.06
CA ILE A 142 -30.52 10.23 -2.89
C ILE A 142 -29.83 10.17 -4.26
N ALA A 143 -29.58 11.32 -4.89
CA ALA A 143 -28.94 11.36 -6.20
C ALA A 143 -27.47 10.91 -6.11
N ILE A 144 -26.74 11.41 -5.11
CA ILE A 144 -25.34 11.04 -4.87
C ILE A 144 -25.24 9.59 -4.44
N TYR A 145 -26.15 9.09 -3.59
CA TYR A 145 -26.20 7.68 -3.25
C TYR A 145 -26.19 6.78 -4.50
N TRP A 146 -27.04 7.08 -5.49
CA TRP A 146 -27.11 6.28 -6.71
C TRP A 146 -25.90 6.48 -7.62
N ILE A 147 -25.42 7.72 -7.78
CA ILE A 147 -24.21 8.01 -8.56
C ILE A 147 -23.03 7.23 -7.98
N HIS A 148 -22.82 7.34 -6.67
CA HIS A 148 -21.73 6.70 -5.96
C HIS A 148 -21.83 5.16 -6.02
N ARG A 149 -23.04 4.62 -5.83
CA ARG A 149 -23.28 3.17 -5.98
C ARG A 149 -23.03 2.68 -7.41
N LEU A 150 -23.37 3.47 -8.43
CA LEU A 150 -23.08 3.17 -9.84
C LEU A 150 -21.58 3.30 -10.16
N GLU A 151 -20.87 4.22 -9.54
CA GLU A 151 -19.42 4.35 -9.64
C GLU A 151 -18.70 3.11 -9.08
N HIS A 152 -19.29 2.45 -8.09
CA HIS A 152 -18.84 1.15 -7.58
C HIS A 152 -19.25 -0.05 -8.44
N HIS A 153 -20.06 0.15 -9.48
CA HIS A 153 -20.40 -0.94 -10.40
C HIS A 153 -19.12 -1.43 -11.11
N PRO A 154 -18.90 -2.75 -11.28
CA PRO A 154 -17.63 -3.29 -11.80
C PRO A 154 -17.18 -2.74 -13.15
N SER A 155 -18.13 -2.35 -14.02
CA SER A 155 -17.84 -1.74 -15.33
C SER A 155 -17.33 -0.30 -15.24
N VAL A 156 -17.60 0.41 -14.14
CA VAL A 156 -17.27 1.83 -13.93
C VAL A 156 -16.10 1.96 -12.95
N TYR A 157 -16.16 1.23 -11.84
CA TYR A 157 -15.24 1.30 -10.70
C TYR A 157 -13.78 1.31 -11.11
N LYS A 158 -13.37 0.35 -11.94
CA LYS A 158 -11.96 0.18 -12.35
C LYS A 158 -11.36 1.45 -12.95
N TYR A 159 -12.15 2.25 -13.64
CA TYR A 159 -11.70 3.38 -14.45
C TYR A 159 -11.86 4.73 -13.74
N ILE A 160 -12.97 4.90 -13.02
CA ILE A 160 -13.39 6.21 -12.51
C ILE A 160 -13.14 6.31 -11.00
N HIS A 161 -13.59 5.32 -10.23
CA HIS A 161 -13.70 5.45 -8.77
C HIS A 161 -12.61 4.69 -7.99
N LYS A 162 -12.00 3.66 -8.59
CA LYS A 162 -10.83 2.96 -8.03
C LYS A 162 -9.64 3.89 -7.71
N PRO A 163 -9.32 4.94 -8.49
CA PRO A 163 -8.28 5.90 -8.12
C PRO A 163 -8.52 6.56 -6.75
N HIS A 164 -9.78 6.85 -6.41
CA HIS A 164 -10.16 7.37 -5.09
C HIS A 164 -9.98 6.30 -4.01
N HIS A 165 -10.49 5.09 -4.25
CA HIS A 165 -10.36 3.95 -3.33
C HIS A 165 -8.97 3.32 -3.21
N LYS A 166 -7.97 3.86 -3.90
CA LYS A 166 -6.58 3.52 -3.67
C LYS A 166 -6.15 3.86 -2.23
N TRP A 167 -6.78 4.87 -1.62
CA TRP A 167 -6.51 5.33 -0.26
C TRP A 167 -7.41 4.57 0.73
N ILE A 168 -7.04 3.33 1.06
CA ILE A 168 -7.85 2.46 1.95
C ILE A 168 -8.03 3.07 3.35
N VAL A 169 -6.98 3.71 3.87
CA VAL A 169 -7.06 4.56 5.07
C VAL A 169 -6.80 5.98 4.59
N PRO A 170 -7.83 6.70 4.11
CA PRO A 170 -7.65 8.02 3.55
C PRO A 170 -7.30 9.02 4.65
N THR A 171 -6.67 10.12 4.25
CA THR A 171 -6.58 11.33 5.09
C THR A 171 -7.54 12.41 4.54
N PRO A 172 -7.78 13.53 5.25
CA PRO A 172 -8.54 14.65 4.72
C PRO A 172 -8.01 15.17 3.37
N TRP A 173 -6.72 14.96 3.08
CA TRP A 173 -6.13 15.32 1.79
C TRP A 173 -6.66 14.47 0.62
N ALA A 174 -7.24 13.30 0.87
CA ALA A 174 -7.84 12.44 -0.14
C ALA A 174 -9.22 12.94 -0.61
N ALA A 175 -9.80 13.93 0.07
CA ALA A 175 -11.18 14.38 -0.15
C ALA A 175 -11.49 14.89 -1.56
N LEU A 176 -10.47 15.29 -2.35
CA LEU A 176 -10.62 15.65 -3.77
C LEU A 176 -9.73 14.78 -4.68
N ALA A 177 -9.15 13.70 -4.16
CA ALA A 177 -8.21 12.83 -4.87
C ALA A 177 -8.95 11.83 -5.79
N PHE A 178 -9.86 12.35 -6.61
CA PHE A 178 -10.70 11.60 -7.52
C PHE A 178 -10.12 11.56 -8.93
N HIS A 179 -10.66 10.67 -9.77
CA HIS A 179 -10.66 10.92 -11.20
C HIS A 179 -11.53 12.17 -11.49
N PRO A 180 -11.18 13.08 -12.41
CA PRO A 180 -11.98 14.29 -12.62
C PRO A 180 -13.45 14.06 -12.95
N LEU A 181 -13.74 12.99 -13.69
CA LEU A 181 -15.12 12.62 -14.03
C LEU A 181 -15.92 12.14 -12.81
N ASP A 182 -15.27 11.46 -11.87
CA ASP A 182 -15.85 10.99 -10.61
C ASP A 182 -16.32 12.20 -9.77
N GLY A 183 -15.38 13.10 -9.45
CA GLY A 183 -15.68 14.31 -8.70
C GLY A 183 -16.69 15.24 -9.38
N TYR A 184 -16.72 15.29 -10.72
CA TYR A 184 -17.73 16.05 -11.47
C TYR A 184 -19.12 15.40 -11.36
N VAL A 185 -19.24 14.09 -11.62
CA VAL A 185 -20.56 13.44 -11.61
C VAL A 185 -21.14 13.43 -10.20
N GLN A 186 -20.33 13.18 -9.16
CA GLN A 186 -20.78 13.31 -7.77
C GLN A 186 -21.19 14.74 -7.38
N SER A 187 -20.62 15.78 -8.01
CA SER A 187 -21.02 17.17 -7.73
C SER A 187 -22.26 17.65 -8.49
N LEU A 188 -22.67 16.94 -9.55
CA LEU A 188 -23.79 17.34 -10.41
C LEU A 188 -25.10 17.59 -9.66
N PRO A 189 -25.54 16.75 -8.70
CA PRO A 189 -26.81 16.97 -8.01
C PRO A 189 -26.92 18.36 -7.38
N TYR A 190 -25.83 18.86 -6.79
CA TYR A 190 -25.79 20.18 -6.17
C TYR A 190 -26.11 21.29 -7.16
N HIS A 191 -25.61 21.15 -8.39
CA HIS A 191 -25.78 22.13 -9.46
C HIS A 191 -27.12 21.98 -10.18
N VAL A 192 -27.59 20.75 -10.40
CA VAL A 192 -28.84 20.47 -11.12
C VAL A 192 -30.05 20.94 -10.31
N PHE A 193 -30.02 20.83 -8.99
CA PHE A 193 -31.16 21.14 -8.13
C PHE A 193 -31.73 22.54 -8.39
N VAL A 194 -30.88 23.55 -8.54
CA VAL A 194 -31.32 24.95 -8.72
C VAL A 194 -31.90 25.24 -10.10
N PHE A 195 -31.86 24.28 -11.04
CA PHE A 195 -32.55 24.38 -12.33
C PHE A 195 -33.94 23.75 -12.31
N ILE A 196 -34.26 22.98 -11.26
CA ILE A 196 -35.54 22.27 -11.13
C ILE A 196 -36.38 22.76 -9.94
N CYS A 197 -35.75 23.35 -8.93
CA CYS A 197 -36.41 23.84 -7.72
C CYS A 197 -35.95 25.26 -7.35
N PRO A 198 -36.88 26.21 -7.14
CA PRO A 198 -36.52 27.57 -6.71
C PRO A 198 -35.81 27.60 -5.36
N MET A 199 -34.64 28.24 -5.31
CA MET A 199 -33.82 28.29 -4.11
C MET A 199 -33.19 29.67 -3.93
N GLN A 200 -33.05 30.13 -2.68
CA GLN A 200 -32.48 31.44 -2.42
C GLN A 200 -30.96 31.41 -2.70
N ARG A 201 -30.46 32.39 -3.47
CA ARG A 201 -29.07 32.37 -3.98
C ARG A 201 -27.97 32.38 -2.92
N HIS A 202 -28.19 33.03 -1.78
CA HIS A 202 -27.22 33.08 -0.68
C HIS A 202 -27.23 31.77 0.12
N LEU A 203 -28.41 31.19 0.38
CA LEU A 203 -28.55 29.87 0.98
C LEU A 203 -27.86 28.80 0.12
N TYR A 204 -28.09 28.83 -1.20
CA TYR A 204 -27.39 27.93 -2.14
C TYR A 204 -25.87 28.09 -2.06
N MET A 205 -25.36 29.33 -2.03
CA MET A 205 -23.92 29.58 -1.86
C MET A 205 -23.37 29.05 -0.53
N VAL A 206 -24.09 29.26 0.58
CA VAL A 206 -23.70 28.75 1.91
C VAL A 206 -23.66 27.22 1.91
N LEU A 207 -24.70 26.57 1.38
CA LEU A 207 -24.75 25.10 1.31
C LEU A 207 -23.70 24.53 0.35
N PHE A 208 -23.40 25.24 -0.75
CA PHE A 208 -22.31 24.87 -1.65
C PHE A 208 -20.94 24.95 -0.96
N VAL A 209 -20.69 25.92 -0.07
CA VAL A 209 -19.46 25.93 0.74
C VAL A 209 -19.48 24.83 1.80
N ALA A 210 -20.63 24.61 2.46
CA ALA A 210 -20.78 23.62 3.51
C ALA A 210 -20.51 22.19 3.01
N VAL A 211 -20.95 21.83 1.79
CA VAL A 211 -20.65 20.53 1.20
C VAL A 211 -19.14 20.32 0.99
N GLN A 212 -18.40 21.35 0.57
CA GLN A 212 -16.95 21.21 0.39
C GLN A 212 -16.25 20.88 1.70
N ILE A 213 -16.70 21.48 2.81
CA ILE A 213 -16.18 21.20 4.14
C ILE A 213 -16.60 19.79 4.59
N TRP A 214 -17.86 19.42 4.38
CA TRP A 214 -18.38 18.09 4.70
C TRP A 214 -17.59 16.99 3.99
N THR A 215 -17.36 17.12 2.67
CA THR A 215 -16.58 16.17 1.88
C THR A 215 -15.17 15.99 2.41
N ILE A 216 -14.56 17.01 3.03
CA ILE A 216 -13.25 16.89 3.68
C ILE A 216 -13.38 16.12 5.00
N PHE A 217 -14.34 16.48 5.83
CA PHE A 217 -14.50 15.91 7.17
C PHE A 217 -14.86 14.44 7.14
N ILE A 218 -15.67 13.96 6.19
CA ILE A 218 -15.96 12.51 6.10
C ILE A 218 -14.71 11.65 5.80
N HIS A 219 -13.57 12.23 5.42
CA HIS A 219 -12.30 11.53 5.18
C HIS A 219 -11.28 11.66 6.33
N ASP A 220 -11.66 12.21 7.47
CA ASP A 220 -10.75 12.38 8.62
C ASP A 220 -10.47 11.08 9.41
N GLY A 221 -11.07 9.96 9.00
CA GLY A 221 -10.81 8.66 9.60
C GLY A 221 -11.32 8.52 11.03
N ASP A 222 -12.11 9.47 11.53
CA ASP A 222 -12.59 9.45 12.91
C ASP A 222 -13.70 8.40 13.10
N MET A 223 -13.41 7.39 13.92
CA MET A 223 -14.27 6.23 14.18
C MET A 223 -15.11 6.41 15.45
N ILE A 224 -15.72 7.58 15.63
CA ILE A 224 -16.74 7.76 16.67
C ILE A 224 -17.87 6.77 16.39
N SER A 225 -18.05 5.84 17.32
CA SER A 225 -19.06 4.79 17.27
C SER A 225 -19.89 4.76 18.56
N GLY A 226 -21.18 4.45 18.45
CA GLY A 226 -22.12 4.34 19.57
C GLY A 226 -22.88 5.63 19.89
N HIS A 227 -22.68 6.73 19.16
CA HIS A 227 -23.50 7.92 19.29
C HIS A 227 -24.83 7.77 18.55
N TRP A 228 -25.93 8.27 19.12
CA TRP A 228 -27.27 8.04 18.57
C TRP A 228 -27.47 8.65 17.16
N THR A 229 -26.70 9.69 16.81
CA THR A 229 -26.78 10.34 15.50
C THR A 229 -26.22 9.48 14.38
N GLU A 230 -25.35 8.50 14.67
CA GLU A 230 -24.79 7.58 13.65
C GLU A 230 -25.89 6.76 12.96
N LYS A 231 -27.04 6.58 13.61
CA LYS A 231 -28.20 5.93 12.99
C LYS A 231 -28.78 6.72 11.83
N PHE A 232 -28.51 8.01 11.73
CA PHE A 232 -29.12 8.92 10.78
C PHE A 232 -28.12 9.64 9.90
N ILE A 233 -26.93 9.97 10.43
CA ILE A 233 -25.90 10.75 9.75
C ILE A 233 -24.80 9.81 9.24
N ASN A 234 -24.47 9.93 7.96
CA ASN A 234 -23.34 9.24 7.36
C ASN A 234 -22.03 9.89 7.82
N SER A 235 -21.53 9.46 8.97
CA SER A 235 -20.36 10.06 9.64
C SER A 235 -19.02 9.67 8.98
N PRO A 236 -17.89 10.29 9.38
CA PRO A 236 -16.57 9.85 8.92
C PRO A 236 -16.28 8.38 9.20
N ALA A 237 -16.84 7.83 10.28
CA ALA A 237 -16.74 6.41 10.59
C ALA A 237 -17.40 5.53 9.51
N HIS A 238 -18.57 5.92 9.02
CA HIS A 238 -19.25 5.17 7.95
C HIS A 238 -18.48 5.23 6.64
N HIS A 239 -17.93 6.39 6.31
CA HIS A 239 -17.13 6.57 5.09
C HIS A 239 -15.76 5.87 5.18
N THR A 240 -15.19 5.79 6.39
CA THR A 240 -14.00 4.96 6.66
C THR A 240 -14.29 3.49 6.40
N LEU A 241 -15.43 2.97 6.86
CA LEU A 241 -15.86 1.61 6.52
C LEU A 241 -16.10 1.45 5.01
N HIS A 242 -16.66 2.46 4.35
CA HIS A 242 -16.83 2.46 2.91
C HIS A 242 -15.49 2.31 2.17
N HIS A 243 -14.44 3.05 2.56
CA HIS A 243 -13.09 2.90 2.00
C HIS A 243 -12.41 1.56 2.29
N MET A 244 -12.78 0.88 3.39
CA MET A 244 -12.22 -0.41 3.78
C MET A 244 -12.92 -1.60 3.11
N TYR A 245 -14.24 -1.51 2.89
CA TYR A 245 -15.09 -2.62 2.41
C TYR A 245 -15.65 -2.42 1.00
N PHE A 246 -15.63 -1.19 0.46
CA PHE A 246 -16.06 -0.75 -0.88
C PHE A 246 -17.53 -0.96 -1.24
N THR A 247 -18.26 -1.83 -0.52
CA THR A 247 -19.61 -2.26 -0.90
C THR A 247 -20.72 -1.75 0.03
N VAL A 248 -20.39 -0.81 0.91
CA VAL A 248 -21.27 -0.34 2.00
C VAL A 248 -21.22 1.18 2.14
N ASN A 249 -22.25 1.78 2.74
CA ASN A 249 -22.29 3.20 3.14
C ASN A 249 -22.00 4.20 1.99
N TYR A 250 -22.81 4.18 0.94
CA TYR A 250 -22.65 5.05 -0.24
C TYR A 250 -23.25 6.46 -0.06
N GLY A 251 -24.06 6.69 0.97
CA GLY A 251 -24.77 7.95 1.20
C GLY A 251 -23.83 9.15 1.37
N GLN A 252 -24.36 10.37 1.19
CA GLN A 252 -23.53 11.57 1.33
C GLN A 252 -23.62 12.16 2.74
N TYR A 253 -24.84 12.41 3.21
CA TYR A 253 -25.12 13.06 4.49
C TYR A 253 -25.80 12.13 5.47
N PHE A 254 -26.67 11.25 4.97
CA PHE A 254 -27.54 10.44 5.80
C PHE A 254 -27.46 8.95 5.46
N THR A 255 -27.81 8.11 6.43
CA THR A 255 -27.73 6.64 6.33
C THR A 255 -29.00 5.99 5.81
N TRP A 256 -30.10 6.75 5.62
CA TRP A 256 -31.41 6.18 5.29
C TRP A 256 -31.43 5.47 3.94
N ALA A 257 -30.74 6.02 2.93
CA ALA A 257 -30.67 5.41 1.60
C ALA A 257 -29.93 4.08 1.67
N ASP A 258 -28.78 4.05 2.34
CA ASP A 258 -28.04 2.82 2.61
C ASP A 258 -28.86 1.79 3.37
N THR A 259 -29.66 2.24 4.36
CA THR A 259 -30.51 1.35 5.15
C THR A 259 -31.64 0.77 4.30
N TYR A 260 -32.29 1.60 3.50
CA TYR A 260 -33.41 1.22 2.65
C TYR A 260 -32.99 0.27 1.51
N PHE A 261 -31.85 0.54 0.89
CA PHE A 261 -31.36 -0.23 -0.27
C PHE A 261 -30.31 -1.31 0.10
N GLY A 262 -30.14 -1.59 1.39
CA GLY A 262 -29.38 -2.74 1.91
C GLY A 262 -27.86 -2.64 1.79
N SER A 263 -27.30 -1.43 1.80
CA SER A 263 -25.85 -1.17 1.80
C SER A 263 -25.33 -0.59 3.12
N HIS A 264 -26.19 -0.42 4.13
CA HIS A 264 -25.77 0.14 5.41
C HIS A 264 -24.93 -0.84 6.23
N ARG A 265 -23.79 -0.35 6.72
CA ARG A 265 -22.94 -1.02 7.70
C ARG A 265 -22.66 -0.05 8.85
N ALA A 266 -23.19 -0.38 10.03
CA ALA A 266 -23.00 0.44 11.22
C ALA A 266 -21.51 0.45 11.65
N PRO A 267 -20.98 1.61 12.05
CA PRO A 267 -19.70 1.71 12.73
C PRO A 267 -19.73 0.96 14.06
N GLU A 268 -18.70 0.14 14.29
CA GLU A 268 -18.49 -0.56 15.55
C GLU A 268 -17.05 -0.31 15.99
N PRO A 269 -16.76 -0.18 17.31
CA PRO A 269 -15.41 0.02 17.80
C PRO A 269 -14.44 -1.04 17.26
N ALA A 270 -14.85 -2.30 17.18
CA ALA A 270 -14.02 -3.39 16.68
C ALA A 270 -13.56 -3.24 15.22
N LEU A 271 -14.22 -2.38 14.43
CA LEU A 271 -13.92 -2.14 13.02
C LEU A 271 -13.00 -0.93 12.80
N ASP A 272 -12.55 -0.27 13.88
CA ASP A 272 -11.67 0.89 13.79
C ASP A 272 -10.27 0.50 13.26
N PRO A 273 -9.80 1.09 12.13
CA PRO A 273 -8.47 0.82 11.58
C PRO A 273 -7.33 1.24 12.52
N LEU A 274 -7.59 2.06 13.54
CA LEU A 274 -6.62 2.41 14.56
C LEU A 274 -6.07 1.18 15.29
N HIS A 275 -6.86 0.10 15.43
CA HIS A 275 -6.38 -1.14 16.04
C HIS A 275 -5.16 -1.72 15.31
N ASP A 276 -5.20 -1.75 13.98
CA ASP A 276 -4.12 -2.30 13.18
C ASP A 276 -2.92 -1.35 13.13
N ALA A 277 -3.17 -0.04 13.14
CA ALA A 277 -2.11 0.96 13.29
C ALA A 277 -1.39 0.82 14.65
N LEU A 278 -2.13 0.68 15.76
CA LEU A 278 -1.57 0.52 17.10
C LEU A 278 -0.77 -0.78 17.23
N LYS A 279 -1.18 -1.89 16.61
CA LYS A 279 -0.39 -3.13 16.56
C LYS A 279 0.99 -2.87 15.95
N VAL A 280 1.06 -2.15 14.82
CA VAL A 280 2.32 -1.77 14.18
C VAL A 280 3.13 -0.82 15.05
N MET A 281 2.49 0.17 15.67
CA MET A 281 3.17 1.12 16.55
C MET A 281 3.76 0.46 17.80
N ARG A 282 3.04 -0.50 18.41
CA ARG A 282 3.51 -1.31 19.55
C ARG A 282 4.72 -2.16 19.16
N ALA A 283 4.67 -2.84 18.01
CA ALA A 283 5.80 -3.60 17.48
C ALA A 283 7.04 -2.72 17.23
N LYS A 284 6.85 -1.42 17.01
CA LYS A 284 7.94 -0.43 16.85
C LYS A 284 8.34 0.28 18.15
N GLY A 285 7.72 -0.04 19.30
CA GLY A 285 7.98 0.61 20.58
C GLY A 285 7.62 2.11 20.61
N LEU A 286 6.64 2.54 19.80
CA LEU A 286 6.23 3.96 19.70
C LEU A 286 5.09 4.32 20.67
N VAL A 287 4.33 3.32 21.12
CA VAL A 287 3.19 3.48 22.02
C VAL A 287 3.27 2.46 23.15
N ASP A 288 2.70 2.80 24.30
CA ASP A 288 2.57 1.89 25.45
C ASP A 288 1.50 0.81 25.21
N GLU A 289 1.32 -0.09 26.18
CA GLU A 289 0.28 -1.13 26.09
C GLU A 289 -1.12 -0.51 25.95
N GLN A 290 -1.34 0.66 26.54
CA GLN A 290 -2.58 1.44 26.50
C GLN A 290 -2.76 2.23 25.19
N GLY A 291 -1.80 2.21 24.27
CA GLY A 291 -1.86 2.89 22.97
C GLY A 291 -1.55 4.40 23.01
N ASN A 292 -1.03 4.90 24.13
CA ASN A 292 -0.56 6.27 24.24
C ASN A 292 0.86 6.42 23.68
N PRO A 293 1.18 7.52 23.00
CA PRO A 293 2.53 7.79 22.54
C PRO A 293 3.52 7.85 23.72
N ILE A 294 4.57 7.04 23.67
CA ILE A 294 5.63 7.09 24.68
C ILE A 294 6.44 8.37 24.42
N LYS A 295 6.27 9.38 25.28
CA LYS A 295 7.11 10.59 25.24
C LYS A 295 8.54 10.19 25.62
N LYS A 296 9.45 10.19 24.64
CA LYS A 296 10.89 10.22 24.95
C LYS A 296 11.16 11.47 25.82
N PRO A 297 11.89 11.35 26.93
CA PRO A 297 12.13 12.48 27.82
C PRO A 297 12.82 13.63 27.06
N LYS A 298 12.26 14.85 27.19
CA LYS A 298 12.90 16.10 26.74
C LYS A 298 14.10 16.35 27.65
N GLY A 299 15.27 15.87 27.24
CA GLY A 299 16.48 16.01 28.07
C GLY A 299 17.77 15.47 27.47
N GLU A 300 17.75 14.86 26.29
CA GLU A 300 18.97 14.57 25.54
C GLU A 300 18.78 15.05 24.11
N THR A 301 19.43 16.15 23.78
CA THR A 301 19.80 16.50 22.41
C THR A 301 20.76 15.42 21.90
N ALA A 302 20.23 14.24 21.58
CA ALA A 302 20.85 13.39 20.60
C ALA A 302 20.65 14.11 19.27
N SER A 303 21.70 14.80 18.83
CA SER A 303 21.83 15.27 17.46
C SER A 303 21.50 14.11 16.53
N LEU A 304 20.30 14.11 15.95
CA LEU A 304 19.95 13.29 14.80
C LEU A 304 20.71 13.85 13.59
N ALA A 305 22.03 13.64 13.60
CA ALA A 305 22.78 13.47 12.38
C ALA A 305 22.38 12.10 11.80
N PRO A 306 22.29 11.97 10.48
CA PRO A 306 21.73 10.79 9.85
C PRO A 306 22.61 9.57 10.14
N SER A 307 21.98 8.50 10.63
CA SER A 307 22.40 7.10 10.45
C SER A 307 23.88 6.77 10.75
N THR A 308 24.23 6.66 12.03
CA THR A 308 25.34 5.79 12.45
C THR A 308 24.82 4.83 13.52
N CYS A 309 24.98 3.53 13.30
CA CYS A 309 24.59 2.52 14.28
C CYS A 309 25.38 2.75 15.58
N PRO A 310 24.74 2.72 16.77
CA PRO A 310 25.47 2.82 18.02
C PRO A 310 26.41 1.63 18.14
N ASN A 311 27.70 1.89 18.30
CA ASN A 311 28.74 0.90 18.51
C ASN A 311 29.38 1.15 19.87
N LYS A 312 29.75 0.08 20.56
CA LYS A 312 30.21 0.14 21.94
C LYS A 312 31.72 0.15 22.10
N ILE A 313 32.47 0.25 21.00
CA ILE A 313 33.93 0.18 20.98
C ILE A 313 34.51 1.49 20.43
N ALA A 314 35.40 2.10 21.21
CA ALA A 314 36.15 3.29 20.85
C ALA A 314 37.64 2.99 20.70
N ASN A 315 38.37 3.91 20.07
CA ASN A 315 39.83 3.90 20.05
C ASN A 315 40.32 5.14 20.81
N ASN A 316 41.04 4.90 21.89
CA ASN A 316 41.67 5.91 22.71
C ASN A 316 43.18 5.76 22.60
N ASN A 317 43.81 6.61 21.77
CA ASN A 317 45.25 6.65 21.56
C ASN A 317 45.88 5.28 21.19
N ALA A 318 45.34 4.61 20.16
CA ALA A 318 45.72 3.28 19.70
C ALA A 318 45.40 2.12 20.66
N VAL A 319 44.50 2.34 21.62
CA VAL A 319 43.95 1.29 22.50
C VAL A 319 42.45 1.18 22.27
N LEU A 320 41.97 -0.02 21.96
CA LEU A 320 40.53 -0.27 21.91
C LEU A 320 39.96 -0.32 23.33
N GLU A 321 38.85 0.36 23.56
CA GLU A 321 38.16 0.39 24.85
C GLU A 321 36.63 0.41 24.65
N TRP A 322 35.89 0.08 25.72
CA TRP A 322 34.43 0.10 25.73
C TRP A 322 33.89 1.51 26.00
N ALA A 323 32.96 1.98 25.16
CA ALA A 323 32.33 3.31 25.28
C ALA A 323 30.89 3.27 24.75
N ILE A 324 29.96 4.02 25.34
CA ILE A 324 28.52 3.99 24.98
C ILE A 324 28.26 4.35 23.52
N ASP A 325 29.02 5.31 22.98
CA ASP A 325 28.93 5.80 21.60
C ASP A 325 30.31 5.76 20.91
N GLY A 326 30.93 4.59 20.95
CA GLY A 326 32.22 4.35 20.30
C GLY A 326 32.13 4.38 18.77
N ALA A 327 33.21 4.82 18.12
CA ALA A 327 33.34 4.84 16.67
C ALA A 327 34.74 4.41 16.23
N TYR A 328 35.24 3.28 16.75
CA TYR A 328 36.61 2.82 16.51
C TYR A 328 36.96 2.70 15.01
N TRP A 329 35.99 2.38 14.14
CA TRP A 329 36.19 2.28 12.69
C TRP A 329 36.71 3.57 12.03
N ASN A 330 36.51 4.74 12.65
CA ASN A 330 37.01 6.01 12.11
C ASN A 330 38.54 6.13 12.21
N SER A 331 39.16 5.37 13.11
CA SER A 331 40.59 5.50 13.43
C SER A 331 41.34 4.17 13.52
N CYS A 332 40.68 3.07 13.17
CA CYS A 332 41.24 1.73 13.14
C CYS A 332 40.97 1.04 11.79
N LYS A 333 41.88 0.14 11.39
CA LYS A 333 41.82 -0.66 10.16
C LYS A 333 42.29 -2.09 10.42
N ASP A 334 42.06 -2.96 9.45
CA ASP A 334 42.52 -4.37 9.48
C ASP A 334 42.05 -5.13 10.73
N CYS A 335 40.76 -4.98 11.05
CA CYS A 335 40.16 -5.61 12.22
C CYS A 335 39.81 -7.07 11.94
N SER A 336 40.18 -7.97 12.85
CA SER A 336 39.84 -9.39 12.81
C SER A 336 39.47 -9.91 14.20
N LEU A 337 38.59 -10.91 14.23
CA LEU A 337 38.32 -11.67 15.44
C LEU A 337 39.38 -12.77 15.57
N THR A 338 39.98 -12.86 16.74
CA THR A 338 41.03 -13.81 17.11
C THR A 338 40.57 -14.59 18.35
N ASN A 339 41.25 -15.69 18.68
CA ASN A 339 40.86 -16.59 19.78
C ASN A 339 39.42 -17.11 19.66
N SER A 340 39.10 -17.77 18.53
CA SER A 340 37.78 -18.38 18.31
C SER A 340 36.59 -17.42 18.43
N GLY A 341 36.81 -16.12 18.20
CA GLY A 341 35.74 -15.11 18.20
C GLY A 341 35.68 -14.23 19.46
N SER A 342 36.45 -14.54 20.51
CA SER A 342 36.36 -13.82 21.79
C SER A 342 37.17 -12.52 21.85
N THR A 343 38.15 -12.31 20.96
CA THR A 343 39.03 -11.14 21.00
C THR A 343 39.01 -10.38 19.68
N LEU A 344 38.63 -9.10 19.71
CA LEU A 344 38.74 -8.20 18.56
C LEU A 344 40.15 -7.61 18.49
N GLN A 345 40.87 -7.89 17.41
CA GLN A 345 42.17 -7.33 17.12
C GLN A 345 42.05 -6.31 15.98
N CYS A 346 42.55 -5.08 16.17
CA CYS A 346 42.55 -4.03 15.15
C CYS A 346 43.90 -3.30 15.11
N SER A 347 44.23 -2.68 13.97
CA SER A 347 45.33 -1.73 13.85
C SER A 347 44.78 -0.30 14.01
N CYS A 348 45.05 0.34 15.14
CA CYS A 348 44.45 1.63 15.52
C CYS A 348 45.49 2.76 15.53
N LYS A 349 45.07 3.96 15.14
CA LYS A 349 45.93 5.14 15.08
C LYS A 349 46.10 5.76 16.47
N GLY A 350 47.34 6.02 16.87
CA GLY A 350 47.70 6.76 18.09
C GLY A 350 47.99 8.23 17.81
N SER A 351 48.07 9.04 18.86
CA SER A 351 48.40 10.47 18.81
C SER A 351 49.77 10.75 18.18
N ALA A 352 50.70 9.80 18.25
CA ALA A 352 52.01 9.86 17.58
C ALA A 352 51.99 9.16 16.22
N SER A 353 51.28 9.73 15.24
CA SER A 353 51.25 9.44 13.77
C SER A 353 51.36 8.00 13.23
N GLY A 354 51.39 6.97 14.06
CA GLY A 354 51.58 5.56 13.75
C GLY A 354 50.34 4.73 14.10
N TYR A 355 50.18 3.63 13.36
CA TYR A 355 49.19 2.61 13.67
C TYR A 355 49.82 1.54 14.55
N SER A 356 49.12 1.16 15.61
CA SER A 356 49.55 0.08 16.50
C SER A 356 48.45 -0.97 16.59
N THR A 357 48.85 -2.24 16.60
CA THR A 357 47.92 -3.35 16.76
C THR A 357 47.48 -3.43 18.21
N THR A 358 46.18 -3.41 18.43
CA THR A 358 45.54 -3.46 19.74
C THR A 358 44.45 -4.51 19.76
N ARG A 359 44.11 -5.00 20.95
CA ARG A 359 43.19 -6.10 21.18
C ARG A 359 42.19 -5.70 22.26
N LEU A 360 40.93 -6.06 22.06
CA LEU A 360 39.86 -5.91 23.03
C LEU A 360 39.20 -7.26 23.25
N ASN A 361 39.05 -7.66 24.52
CA ASN A 361 38.32 -8.87 24.86
C ASN A 361 36.81 -8.58 24.80
N LEU A 362 36.11 -9.29 23.93
CA LEU A 362 34.67 -9.12 23.71
C LEU A 362 33.84 -9.74 24.83
N GLU A 363 34.33 -10.80 25.48
CA GLU A 363 33.60 -11.52 26.53
C GLU A 363 33.39 -10.71 27.81
N GLU A 364 34.13 -9.61 27.99
CA GLU A 364 33.95 -8.71 29.15
C GLU A 364 32.57 -8.06 29.17
N HIS A 365 32.02 -7.77 27.99
CA HIS A 365 30.80 -6.98 27.86
C HIS A 365 29.83 -7.52 26.81
N ILE A 366 30.20 -8.57 26.06
CA ILE A 366 29.35 -9.25 25.08
C ILE A 366 29.22 -10.71 25.50
N ALA A 367 27.98 -11.16 25.68
CA ALA A 367 27.70 -12.56 25.96
C ALA A 367 26.51 -13.05 25.13
N ASN A 368 26.48 -14.36 24.93
CA ASN A 368 25.34 -15.04 24.35
C ASN A 368 24.34 -15.39 25.46
N TYR A 369 23.16 -14.79 25.40
CA TYR A 369 22.05 -15.08 26.30
C TYR A 369 20.96 -15.77 25.49
N ASP A 370 20.87 -17.09 25.63
CA ASP A 370 19.83 -17.93 25.00
C ASP A 370 19.70 -17.74 23.48
N GLY A 371 20.85 -17.70 22.78
CA GLY A 371 20.90 -17.49 21.34
C GLY A 371 20.89 -16.03 20.90
N HIS A 372 20.95 -15.07 21.83
CA HIS A 372 21.07 -13.64 21.54
C HIS A 372 22.42 -13.07 21.98
N ILE A 373 23.15 -12.46 21.03
CA ILE A 373 24.36 -11.71 21.34
C ILE A 373 23.94 -10.36 21.93
N LEU A 374 24.03 -10.23 23.25
CA LEU A 374 23.73 -8.99 23.95
C LEU A 374 25.02 -8.40 24.49
N SER A 375 25.10 -7.07 24.42
CA SER A 375 26.24 -6.32 24.95
C SER A 375 25.77 -5.37 26.04
N ASN A 376 26.41 -5.37 27.21
CA ASN A 376 26.14 -4.38 28.25
C ASN A 376 27.43 -3.95 28.95
N ILE A 377 27.65 -2.64 29.01
CA ILE A 377 28.82 -2.06 29.67
C ILE A 377 28.56 -1.68 31.14
N THR A 378 27.30 -1.68 31.60
CA THR A 378 26.93 -1.25 32.97
C THR A 378 26.58 -2.40 33.92
N GLY A 379 26.57 -3.65 33.46
CA GLY A 379 26.31 -4.83 34.30
C GLY A 379 25.72 -6.03 33.54
N ALA A 380 25.50 -7.15 34.23
CA ALA A 380 24.90 -8.35 33.64
C ALA A 380 23.47 -8.09 33.13
N VAL A 381 23.12 -8.67 31.98
CA VAL A 381 21.77 -8.55 31.42
C VAL A 381 20.79 -9.35 32.29
N THR A 382 19.85 -8.66 32.94
CA THR A 382 18.86 -9.27 33.85
C THR A 382 17.52 -9.63 33.19
N SER A 383 17.32 -9.25 31.92
CA SER A 383 16.12 -9.56 31.14
C SER A 383 16.49 -9.93 29.71
N ILE A 384 16.27 -11.18 29.32
CA ILE A 384 16.47 -11.67 27.96
C ILE A 384 15.19 -11.36 27.16
N PRO A 385 15.27 -10.70 25.98
CA PRO A 385 14.11 -10.50 25.13
C PRO A 385 13.50 -11.86 24.74
N ALA A 386 12.18 -12.03 24.90
CA ALA A 386 11.50 -13.29 24.58
C ALA A 386 11.53 -13.63 23.08
N ASP A 387 11.78 -12.64 22.23
CA ASP A 387 11.96 -12.80 20.79
C ASP A 387 12.96 -11.75 20.28
N SER A 388 14.04 -12.19 19.64
CA SER A 388 14.75 -11.33 18.70
C SER A 388 14.00 -11.34 17.38
N SER A 389 13.72 -10.17 16.81
CA SER A 389 13.19 -10.04 15.45
C SER A 389 14.15 -10.56 14.36
N TYR A 390 15.33 -11.07 14.74
CA TYR A 390 16.32 -11.67 13.87
C TYR A 390 16.91 -12.94 14.52
N PRO A 391 16.78 -14.13 13.91
CA PRO A 391 17.45 -15.33 14.41
C PRO A 391 18.97 -15.22 14.23
N VAL A 392 19.74 -15.73 15.20
CA VAL A 392 21.20 -15.85 15.07
C VAL A 392 21.51 -17.10 14.24
N PRO A 393 22.19 -16.98 13.06
CA PRO A 393 22.57 -18.13 12.26
C PRO A 393 23.64 -18.96 12.97
N SER A 394 23.58 -20.29 12.84
CA SER A 394 24.57 -21.22 13.42
C SER A 394 25.97 -21.07 12.81
N ASP A 395 26.07 -20.53 11.60
CA ASP A 395 27.29 -20.55 10.80
C ASP A 395 27.53 -19.17 10.15
N PHE A 396 28.73 -18.61 10.32
CA PHE A 396 29.09 -17.29 9.80
C PHE A 396 30.22 -17.41 8.76
N GLU A 397 30.01 -16.91 7.54
CA GLU A 397 31.08 -16.69 6.56
C GLU A 397 31.07 -15.24 6.03
N PHE A 398 32.25 -14.62 6.00
CA PHE A 398 32.46 -13.29 5.43
C PHE A 398 32.68 -13.37 3.92
N LEU A 399 31.72 -12.89 3.12
CA LEU A 399 31.90 -12.71 1.67
C LEU A 399 32.26 -11.26 1.35
N ARG A 400 33.46 -11.07 0.78
CA ARG A 400 34.00 -9.80 0.32
C ARG A 400 33.34 -9.41 -1.00
N THR A 401 32.61 -8.30 -1.07
CA THR A 401 32.16 -7.74 -2.36
C THR A 401 32.50 -6.26 -2.44
N TYR A 402 33.31 -5.89 -3.43
CA TYR A 402 33.70 -4.51 -3.71
C TYR A 402 32.59 -3.81 -4.49
N PHE A 403 32.05 -2.71 -3.96
CA PHE A 403 31.30 -1.73 -4.75
C PHE A 403 31.95 -0.36 -4.62
N LEU A 404 32.41 0.16 -5.77
CA LEU A 404 32.84 1.54 -5.97
C LEU A 404 31.60 2.43 -6.14
N SER A 405 31.12 3.04 -5.07
CA SER A 405 30.72 4.46 -5.03
C SER A 405 30.31 4.82 -3.60
N THR A 406 30.57 6.06 -3.24
CA THR A 406 30.47 6.65 -1.91
C THR A 406 29.12 6.44 -1.19
N SER A 407 29.23 6.12 0.10
CA SER A 407 28.21 6.13 1.17
C SER A 407 27.58 4.78 1.55
N ILE A 408 27.69 4.49 2.85
CA ILE A 408 27.05 3.42 3.66
C ILE A 408 27.84 2.09 3.73
N CYS A 409 28.75 2.04 4.70
CA CYS A 409 29.19 0.77 5.31
C CYS A 409 28.23 0.46 6.48
N CYS A 410 26.98 0.10 6.16
CA CYS A 410 26.16 -0.70 7.06
C CYS A 410 26.22 -2.11 6.52
N ALA A 411 26.77 -3.04 7.32
CA ALA A 411 26.60 -4.45 7.09
C ALA A 411 25.09 -4.72 7.04
N LYS A 412 24.59 -4.90 5.83
CA LYS A 412 23.22 -5.35 5.59
C LYS A 412 23.16 -6.74 6.19
N ILE A 413 22.34 -6.93 7.22
CA ILE A 413 21.90 -8.26 7.63
C ILE A 413 21.10 -8.79 6.44
N MET A 414 21.77 -9.43 5.50
CA MET A 414 21.13 -10.27 4.51
C MET A 414 20.90 -11.59 5.22
N ALA A 415 19.71 -11.73 5.81
CA ALA A 415 19.14 -13.02 6.10
C ALA A 415 19.22 -13.86 4.81
N THR A 416 19.94 -14.96 4.86
CA THR A 416 19.92 -16.01 3.84
C THR A 416 18.50 -16.58 3.80
N ASN A 417 17.60 -16.16 2.90
CA ASN A 417 17.55 -16.23 1.44
C ASN A 417 16.42 -17.20 1.03
N ALA A 418 15.19 -16.73 1.09
CA ALA A 418 14.22 -17.00 0.04
C ALA A 418 13.65 -15.63 -0.39
N PRO A 419 13.96 -15.12 -1.59
CA PRO A 419 13.38 -13.87 -2.06
C PRO A 419 11.85 -14.01 -2.15
N ASP A 420 11.12 -12.94 -1.81
CA ASP A 420 9.66 -12.92 -1.94
C ASP A 420 9.25 -13.32 -3.37
N LEU A 421 8.31 -14.26 -3.50
CA LEU A 421 7.82 -14.78 -4.80
C LEU A 421 7.39 -13.63 -5.72
N GLY A 422 6.84 -12.56 -5.13
CA GLY A 422 6.51 -11.32 -5.84
C GLY A 422 7.72 -10.64 -6.50
N THR A 423 8.90 -10.67 -5.87
CA THR A 423 10.14 -10.14 -6.46
C THR A 423 10.64 -10.98 -7.64
N VAL A 424 10.43 -12.31 -7.58
CA VAL A 424 10.82 -13.23 -8.66
C VAL A 424 9.88 -13.09 -9.85
N VAL A 425 8.57 -13.05 -9.59
CA VAL A 425 7.52 -12.93 -10.60
C VAL A 425 7.53 -11.53 -11.25
N ASN A 426 7.73 -10.44 -10.49
CA ASN A 426 7.77 -9.08 -11.05
C ASN A 426 8.94 -8.83 -12.02
N ARG A 427 10.01 -9.63 -11.97
CA ARG A 427 11.12 -9.56 -12.93
C ARG A 427 10.84 -10.30 -14.25
N LEU A 428 9.78 -11.11 -14.30
CA LEU A 428 9.42 -11.95 -15.43
C LEU A 428 8.15 -11.34 -16.06
N SER A 429 8.27 -10.79 -17.27
CA SER A 429 7.31 -9.84 -17.86
C SER A 429 5.97 -10.44 -18.35
N LEU A 430 4.98 -9.54 -18.46
CA LEU A 430 3.54 -9.70 -18.74
C LEU A 430 3.14 -10.11 -20.18
N HIS A 431 3.75 -11.13 -20.81
CA HIS A 431 3.36 -11.57 -22.16
C HIS A 431 2.95 -13.04 -22.24
N LEU A 432 2.12 -13.39 -23.24
CA LEU A 432 1.71 -14.76 -23.58
C LEU A 432 2.97 -15.63 -23.69
N ALA A 433 3.27 -16.36 -22.62
CA ALA A 433 4.53 -17.05 -22.47
C ALA A 433 4.49 -18.36 -23.26
N ASN A 434 5.45 -18.54 -24.16
CA ASN A 434 5.68 -19.86 -24.76
C ASN A 434 6.15 -20.86 -23.69
N MET A 435 6.03 -22.16 -23.94
CA MET A 435 6.35 -23.22 -22.98
C MET A 435 7.74 -23.05 -22.33
N ARG A 436 8.73 -22.59 -23.11
CA ARG A 436 10.10 -22.35 -22.64
C ARG A 436 10.18 -21.23 -21.60
N GLN A 437 9.44 -20.15 -21.79
CA GLN A 437 9.38 -19.03 -20.85
C GLN A 437 8.69 -19.43 -19.55
N VAL A 438 7.60 -20.21 -19.61
CA VAL A 438 6.93 -20.76 -18.43
C VAL A 438 7.87 -21.70 -17.66
N ALA A 439 8.59 -22.55 -18.38
CA ALA A 439 9.54 -23.49 -17.79
C ALA A 439 10.73 -22.79 -17.09
N GLU A 440 11.33 -21.78 -17.74
CA GLU A 440 12.41 -20.99 -17.12
C GLU A 440 11.91 -20.15 -15.93
N MET A 441 10.68 -19.65 -15.97
CA MET A 441 10.07 -18.97 -14.82
C MET A 441 9.98 -19.90 -13.61
N TRP A 442 9.40 -21.09 -13.79
CA TRP A 442 9.24 -22.06 -12.70
C TRP A 442 10.56 -22.62 -12.20
N LYS A 443 11.52 -22.86 -13.10
CA LYS A 443 12.89 -23.22 -12.72
C LYS A 443 13.52 -22.14 -11.84
N ASN A 444 13.40 -20.85 -12.20
CA ASN A 444 13.92 -19.75 -11.40
C ASN A 444 13.22 -19.61 -10.03
N ILE A 445 11.93 -19.93 -9.95
CA ILE A 445 11.18 -19.99 -8.67
C ILE A 445 11.73 -21.14 -7.81
N LEU A 446 11.78 -22.36 -8.34
CA LEU A 446 12.23 -23.53 -7.58
C LEU A 446 13.69 -23.44 -7.14
N VAL A 447 14.62 -23.01 -8.01
CA VAL A 447 16.05 -22.82 -7.66
C VAL A 447 16.22 -21.84 -6.49
N ARG A 448 15.34 -20.85 -6.36
CA ARG A 448 15.40 -19.85 -5.28
C ARG A 448 14.72 -20.30 -3.99
N PHE A 449 13.69 -21.14 -4.07
CA PHE A 449 13.01 -21.71 -2.90
C PHE A 449 13.74 -22.93 -2.34
N PHE A 450 14.38 -23.72 -3.21
CA PHE A 450 15.15 -24.93 -2.92
C PHE A 450 16.60 -24.74 -3.43
N PRO A 451 17.42 -23.91 -2.74
CA PRO A 451 18.79 -23.66 -3.17
C PRO A 451 19.65 -24.92 -3.05
N ASN A 452 20.39 -25.25 -4.12
CA ASN A 452 21.30 -26.39 -4.21
C ASN A 452 22.58 -26.25 -3.35
N ARG A 453 22.48 -25.89 -2.07
CA ARG A 453 23.66 -25.79 -1.19
C ARG A 453 23.44 -26.53 0.14
N GLU A 454 24.09 -27.70 0.19
CA GLU A 454 24.79 -28.31 1.34
C GLU A 454 24.00 -28.69 2.60
N TYR A 455 23.93 -30.03 2.79
CA TYR A 455 23.89 -30.85 4.01
C TYR A 455 22.97 -30.45 5.18
N GLY A 456 21.87 -31.20 5.33
CA GLY A 456 21.14 -31.40 6.59
C GLY A 456 20.91 -32.89 6.85
N GLU A 457 21.05 -33.32 8.10
CA GLU A 457 20.92 -34.74 8.53
C GLU A 457 19.45 -35.15 8.77
N PHE A 458 18.85 -36.01 7.92
CA PHE A 458 17.95 -37.16 8.20
C PHE A 458 17.29 -37.69 6.89
N PRO A 459 17.00 -39.00 6.65
CA PRO A 459 17.55 -40.25 7.16
C PRO A 459 18.42 -41.01 6.10
N PHE A 460 19.00 -40.34 5.09
CA PHE A 460 19.98 -40.97 4.19
C PHE A 460 21.16 -40.03 3.88
N ARG A 461 22.35 -40.37 4.41
CA ARG A 461 23.62 -39.70 4.08
C ARG A 461 23.84 -39.75 2.56
N GLU A 462 24.37 -38.65 1.99
CA GLU A 462 24.74 -38.49 0.55
C GLU A 462 23.60 -38.21 -0.45
N THR A 463 22.48 -37.61 -0.02
CA THR A 463 21.43 -37.14 -0.93
C THR A 463 21.75 -35.76 -1.53
N HIS A 464 22.01 -35.70 -2.83
CA HIS A 464 22.17 -34.44 -3.56
C HIS A 464 20.82 -34.00 -4.16
N TYR A 465 20.40 -32.77 -3.88
CA TYR A 465 19.27 -32.15 -4.57
C TYR A 465 19.64 -31.79 -6.00
N TYR A 466 18.76 -32.09 -6.95
CA TYR A 466 18.91 -31.69 -8.34
C TYR A 466 17.60 -31.16 -8.90
N ILE A 467 17.75 -30.21 -9.82
CA ILE A 467 16.67 -29.67 -10.63
C ILE A 467 16.98 -30.09 -12.06
N ASP A 468 16.15 -30.97 -12.62
CA ASP A 468 16.25 -31.44 -14.01
C ASP A 468 15.19 -30.74 -14.86
N LEU A 469 15.60 -30.11 -15.97
CA LEU A 469 14.70 -29.46 -16.90
C LEU A 469 14.86 -30.13 -18.28
N ASN A 470 13.82 -30.81 -18.75
CA ASN A 470 13.79 -31.45 -20.05
C ASN A 470 12.63 -30.91 -20.90
N LEU A 471 12.99 -30.23 -22.00
CA LEU A 471 12.03 -29.59 -22.91
C LEU A 471 11.77 -30.38 -24.20
N ASN A 472 12.41 -31.54 -24.39
CA ASN A 472 12.47 -32.19 -25.71
C ASN A 472 11.33 -33.16 -26.00
N THR A 473 10.66 -33.71 -24.98
CA THR A 473 9.62 -34.74 -25.17
C THR A 473 8.23 -34.29 -24.71
N HIS A 474 8.10 -33.70 -23.51
CA HIS A 474 6.81 -33.14 -23.03
C HIS A 474 6.93 -31.89 -22.14
N GLY A 475 8.13 -31.33 -21.97
CA GLY A 475 8.35 -30.14 -21.15
C GLY A 475 8.09 -30.41 -19.67
N TYR A 476 9.03 -31.07 -18.98
CA TYR A 476 8.96 -31.29 -17.54
C TYR A 476 10.13 -30.63 -16.80
N LEU A 477 9.88 -30.23 -15.55
CA LEU A 477 10.88 -29.78 -14.58
C LEU A 477 10.72 -30.62 -13.32
N GLY A 478 11.71 -31.46 -13.04
CA GLY A 478 11.76 -32.30 -11.85
C GLY A 478 12.67 -31.72 -10.79
N LEU A 479 12.19 -31.65 -9.55
CA LEU A 479 12.98 -31.37 -8.36
C LEU A 479 13.03 -32.66 -7.53
N GLY A 480 14.25 -33.15 -7.26
CA GLY A 480 14.44 -34.45 -6.64
C GLY A 480 15.74 -34.58 -5.86
N SER A 481 15.91 -35.74 -5.23
CA SER A 481 17.14 -36.15 -4.55
C SER A 481 17.76 -37.35 -5.26
N VAL A 482 19.07 -37.37 -5.46
CA VAL A 482 19.82 -38.55 -5.93
C VAL A 482 20.59 -39.16 -4.77
N LEU A 483 20.46 -40.48 -4.58
CA LEU A 483 21.43 -41.27 -3.84
C LEU A 483 22.52 -41.74 -4.81
N ARG A 484 23.76 -41.32 -4.55
CA ARG A 484 24.93 -41.87 -5.25
C ARG A 484 25.44 -43.07 -4.47
N THR A 485 25.11 -44.28 -4.91
CA THR A 485 25.80 -45.48 -4.42
C THR A 485 26.80 -45.96 -5.48
N GLN A 486 27.91 -46.56 -5.05
CA GLN A 486 29.01 -47.00 -5.92
C GLN A 486 28.50 -47.84 -7.10
N GLY A 487 28.29 -47.19 -8.25
CA GLY A 487 27.89 -47.81 -9.53
C GLY A 487 26.46 -47.55 -10.00
N PHE A 488 25.54 -47.01 -9.18
CA PHE A 488 24.16 -46.72 -9.59
C PHE A 488 23.65 -45.39 -9.00
N ASN A 489 23.13 -44.53 -9.88
CA ASN A 489 22.39 -43.32 -9.51
C ASN A 489 20.89 -43.65 -9.47
N ALA A 490 20.31 -43.73 -8.28
CA ALA A 490 18.86 -43.78 -8.12
C ALA A 490 18.38 -42.40 -7.65
N GLY A 491 17.62 -41.71 -8.50
CA GLY A 491 17.06 -40.39 -8.22
C GLY A 491 15.54 -40.49 -8.03
N VAL A 492 15.02 -39.85 -6.99
CA VAL A 492 13.58 -39.74 -6.74
C VAL A 492 13.20 -38.28 -6.81
N HIS A 493 12.25 -37.96 -7.69
CA HIS A 493 11.66 -36.62 -7.75
C HIS A 493 10.56 -36.49 -6.71
N PHE A 494 10.58 -35.40 -5.96
CA PHE A 494 9.55 -35.09 -4.97
C PHE A 494 8.58 -34.01 -5.40
N LEU A 495 8.98 -33.19 -6.38
CA LEU A 495 8.11 -32.24 -7.04
C LEU A 495 8.32 -32.34 -8.55
N LEU A 496 7.27 -32.69 -9.27
CA LEU A 496 7.27 -32.76 -10.73
C LEU A 496 6.38 -31.66 -11.29
N VAL A 497 6.93 -30.87 -12.21
CA VAL A 497 6.22 -29.78 -12.89
C VAL A 497 6.09 -30.10 -14.38
N ASN A 498 4.85 -30.20 -14.87
CA ASN A 498 4.56 -30.33 -16.29
C ASN A 498 4.12 -28.97 -16.87
N PHE A 499 4.66 -28.61 -18.04
CA PHE A 499 4.36 -27.36 -18.72
C PHE A 499 3.48 -27.56 -19.95
N THR A 500 2.57 -26.62 -20.22
CA THR A 500 1.85 -26.55 -21.49
C THR A 500 1.70 -25.09 -21.92
N ALA A 501 1.80 -24.83 -23.23
CA ALA A 501 1.62 -23.50 -23.78
C ALA A 501 0.18 -23.00 -23.60
N ALA A 502 0.01 -21.70 -23.34
CA ALA A 502 -1.31 -21.07 -23.35
C ALA A 502 -1.89 -21.07 -24.79
N PRO A 503 -3.23 -21.19 -24.96
CA PRO A 503 -3.85 -21.01 -26.27
C PRO A 503 -3.50 -19.64 -26.86
N ALA A 504 -3.05 -19.63 -28.12
CA ALA A 504 -2.60 -18.40 -28.78
C ALA A 504 -3.74 -17.39 -29.04
N ASP A 505 -5.00 -17.85 -28.98
CA ASP A 505 -6.20 -17.10 -29.30
C ASP A 505 -6.86 -16.42 -28.08
N GLY A 506 -6.29 -16.60 -26.87
CA GLY A 506 -6.85 -16.04 -25.63
C GLY A 506 -8.19 -16.66 -25.19
N SER A 507 -8.58 -17.80 -25.77
CA SER A 507 -9.75 -18.56 -25.35
C SER A 507 -9.62 -19.05 -23.90
N ALA A 508 -10.75 -19.21 -23.21
CA ALA A 508 -10.78 -19.77 -21.87
C ALA A 508 -10.22 -21.20 -21.91
N PHE A 509 -9.11 -21.43 -21.22
CA PHE A 509 -8.48 -22.74 -21.16
C PHE A 509 -9.37 -23.69 -20.34
N ALA A 510 -9.98 -24.68 -21.01
CA ALA A 510 -10.72 -25.74 -20.35
C ALA A 510 -9.73 -26.72 -19.72
N TRP A 511 -9.77 -26.82 -18.38
CA TRP A 511 -8.99 -27.80 -17.62
C TRP A 511 -9.43 -29.22 -17.95
N ASP A 512 -10.74 -29.41 -18.07
CA ASP A 512 -11.38 -30.69 -18.36
C ASP A 512 -11.13 -31.10 -19.82
N GLY A 513 -10.24 -32.08 -20.00
CA GLY A 513 -9.85 -32.63 -21.31
C GLY A 513 -8.32 -32.70 -21.49
N ASN A 514 -7.60 -31.61 -21.18
CA ASN A 514 -6.14 -31.55 -21.26
C ASN A 514 -5.46 -32.03 -19.96
N GLU A 515 -6.15 -31.92 -18.84
CA GLU A 515 -5.70 -32.43 -17.55
C GLU A 515 -5.54 -33.96 -17.56
N HIS A 516 -6.36 -34.70 -18.29
CA HIS A 516 -6.31 -36.17 -18.31
C HIS A 516 -4.96 -36.69 -18.86
N PHE A 517 -4.46 -36.10 -19.94
CA PHE A 517 -3.18 -36.50 -20.54
C PHE A 517 -2.00 -36.13 -19.62
N LEU A 518 -2.01 -34.91 -19.08
CA LEU A 518 -0.94 -34.44 -18.18
C LEU A 518 -0.94 -35.15 -16.82
N LYS A 519 -2.12 -35.54 -16.32
CA LYS A 519 -2.28 -36.42 -15.14
C LYS A 519 -1.73 -37.80 -15.42
N ARG A 520 -1.97 -38.38 -16.60
CA ARG A 520 -1.45 -39.70 -16.97
C ARG A 520 0.07 -39.70 -17.08
N GLU A 521 0.67 -38.68 -17.68
CA GLU A 521 2.12 -38.52 -17.74
C GLU A 521 2.75 -38.36 -16.35
N LEU A 522 2.14 -37.53 -15.50
CA LEU A 522 2.55 -37.35 -14.12
C LEU A 522 2.40 -38.65 -13.32
N TYR A 523 1.31 -39.39 -13.53
CA TYR A 523 1.07 -40.70 -12.92
C TYR A 523 2.12 -41.73 -13.35
N HIS A 524 2.44 -41.85 -14.65
CA HIS A 524 3.47 -42.77 -15.13
C HIS A 524 4.88 -42.42 -14.62
N ALA A 525 5.20 -41.13 -14.52
CA ALA A 525 6.45 -40.68 -13.90
C ALA A 525 6.53 -41.12 -12.43
N MET A 526 5.40 -41.12 -11.72
CA MET A 526 5.32 -41.45 -10.29
C MET A 526 5.19 -42.96 -10.02
N GLU A 527 4.59 -43.75 -10.93
CA GLU A 527 4.58 -45.22 -10.84
C GLU A 527 5.98 -45.83 -10.84
N SER A 528 6.92 -45.17 -11.52
CA SER A 528 8.33 -45.58 -11.56
C SER A 528 9.05 -45.43 -10.21
N VAL A 529 8.42 -44.76 -9.22
CA VAL A 529 8.97 -44.56 -7.88
C VAL A 529 8.56 -45.72 -6.94
N PRO A 530 9.51 -46.32 -6.19
CA PRO A 530 9.22 -47.43 -5.27
C PRO A 530 8.14 -47.10 -4.21
N GLU A 531 7.25 -48.04 -3.88
CA GLU A 531 6.11 -47.84 -2.96
C GLU A 531 6.48 -47.18 -1.62
N ARG A 532 7.63 -47.54 -1.05
CA ARG A 532 8.13 -46.96 0.23
C ARG A 532 8.36 -45.45 0.20
N GLN A 533 8.43 -44.84 -0.98
CA GLN A 533 8.75 -43.42 -1.18
C GLN A 533 7.59 -42.62 -1.77
N ARG A 534 6.43 -43.25 -2.01
CA ARG A 534 5.29 -42.62 -2.69
C ARG A 534 4.49 -41.64 -1.82
N SER A 535 4.59 -41.70 -0.49
CA SER A 535 3.73 -40.94 0.44
C SER A 535 3.99 -39.42 0.48
N ALA A 536 5.02 -38.92 -0.19
CA ALA A 536 5.46 -37.52 -0.06
C ALA A 536 5.47 -36.74 -1.38
N ILE A 537 5.15 -37.35 -2.52
CA ILE A 537 5.40 -36.71 -3.83
C ILE A 537 4.28 -35.74 -4.22
N TYR A 538 4.70 -34.57 -4.68
CA TYR A 538 3.83 -33.48 -5.15
C TYR A 538 3.89 -33.31 -6.67
N GLY A 539 2.73 -33.02 -7.26
CA GLY A 539 2.58 -32.74 -8.68
C GLY A 539 2.14 -31.31 -8.94
N LEU A 540 2.69 -30.68 -9.96
CA LEU A 540 2.31 -29.33 -10.41
C LEU A 540 2.07 -29.33 -11.91
N ILE A 541 0.91 -28.81 -12.33
CA ILE A 541 0.62 -28.56 -13.74
C ILE A 541 0.54 -27.05 -13.96
N ALA A 542 1.38 -26.54 -14.87
CA ALA A 542 1.47 -25.12 -15.20
C ALA A 542 1.08 -24.88 -16.67
N ILE A 543 0.08 -24.01 -16.87
CA ILE A 543 -0.51 -23.69 -18.17
C ILE A 543 -0.56 -22.18 -18.30
N GLY A 544 0.38 -21.61 -19.06
CA GLY A 544 0.59 -20.16 -19.09
C GLY A 544 0.85 -19.60 -17.68
N THR A 545 -0.03 -18.71 -17.21
CA THR A 545 0.03 -18.10 -15.87
C THR A 545 -0.83 -18.80 -14.81
N TYR A 546 -1.50 -19.89 -15.16
CA TYR A 546 -2.37 -20.65 -14.26
C TYR A 546 -1.73 -21.97 -13.83
N VAL A 547 -2.01 -22.36 -12.58
CA VAL A 547 -1.30 -23.45 -11.91
C VAL A 547 -2.29 -24.28 -11.08
N ARG A 548 -2.11 -25.60 -11.06
CA ARG A 548 -2.85 -26.51 -10.20
C ARG A 548 -1.90 -27.49 -9.53
N PHE A 549 -2.08 -27.68 -8.23
CA PHE A 549 -1.27 -28.56 -7.40
C PHE A 549 -2.01 -29.86 -7.13
N TYR A 550 -1.23 -30.93 -6.95
CA TYR A 550 -1.74 -32.26 -6.67
C TYR A 550 -0.90 -32.94 -5.62
N LYS A 551 -1.56 -33.79 -4.82
CA LYS A 551 -0.93 -34.65 -3.84
C LYS A 551 -1.20 -36.10 -4.21
N TYR A 552 -0.16 -36.91 -4.14
CA TYR A 552 -0.27 -38.36 -4.33
C TYR A 552 -0.47 -39.04 -2.99
N LEU A 553 -1.48 -39.91 -2.92
CA LEU A 553 -1.82 -40.64 -1.72
C LEU A 553 -1.18 -42.05 -1.72
N PRO A 554 -0.89 -42.63 -0.55
CA PRO A 554 -0.23 -43.94 -0.44
C PRO A 554 -0.98 -45.12 -1.09
N ASP A 555 -2.29 -44.98 -1.33
CA ASP A 555 -3.17 -45.94 -2.00
C ASP A 555 -3.09 -45.88 -3.54
N GLY A 556 -2.32 -44.95 -4.08
CA GLY A 556 -2.18 -44.72 -5.51
C GLY A 556 -3.16 -43.70 -6.08
N GLU A 557 -4.00 -43.08 -5.25
CA GLU A 557 -4.94 -42.06 -5.69
C GLU A 557 -4.27 -40.69 -5.85
N PHE A 558 -4.74 -39.94 -6.85
CA PHE A 558 -4.22 -38.63 -7.23
C PHE A 558 -5.30 -37.57 -7.08
N THR A 559 -5.13 -36.67 -6.10
CA THR A 559 -6.14 -35.64 -5.80
C THR A 559 -5.61 -34.23 -6.02
N SER A 560 -6.47 -33.34 -6.52
CA SER A 560 -6.15 -31.91 -6.63
C SER A 560 -6.20 -31.26 -5.25
N VAL A 561 -5.22 -30.40 -4.98
CA VAL A 561 -5.21 -29.62 -3.75
C VAL A 561 -6.28 -28.55 -3.86
N THR A 562 -7.22 -28.57 -2.91
CA THR A 562 -8.24 -27.53 -2.77
C THR A 562 -7.83 -26.59 -1.65
N PHE A 563 -7.73 -25.29 -1.95
CA PHE A 563 -7.31 -24.26 -1.00
C PHE A 563 -8.52 -23.72 -0.21
N ALA A 564 -8.27 -22.96 0.87
CA ALA A 564 -9.27 -22.55 1.86
C ALA A 564 -10.49 -21.77 1.31
N ASP A 565 -10.38 -21.21 0.11
CA ASP A 565 -11.45 -20.51 -0.62
C ASP A 565 -12.18 -21.41 -1.64
N GLY A 566 -11.95 -22.72 -1.60
CA GLY A 566 -12.52 -23.69 -2.55
C GLY A 566 -11.85 -23.66 -3.93
N LYS A 567 -10.83 -22.83 -4.15
CA LYS A 567 -10.11 -22.79 -5.42
C LYS A 567 -9.19 -24.01 -5.56
N GLN A 568 -9.16 -24.56 -6.77
CA GLN A 568 -8.19 -25.58 -7.18
C GLN A 568 -7.19 -25.04 -8.21
N THR A 569 -7.60 -24.03 -8.98
CA THR A 569 -6.75 -23.35 -9.96
C THR A 569 -6.34 -21.99 -9.41
N LEU A 570 -5.04 -21.73 -9.41
CA LEU A 570 -4.45 -20.47 -8.93
C LEU A 570 -3.84 -19.70 -10.10
N HIS A 571 -3.93 -18.37 -10.06
CA HIS A 571 -3.24 -17.50 -11.01
C HIS A 571 -1.97 -16.94 -10.37
N ILE A 572 -0.82 -17.11 -11.05
CA ILE A 572 0.51 -16.85 -10.46
C ILE A 572 0.70 -15.43 -9.93
N HIS A 573 0.01 -14.42 -10.47
CA HIS A 573 0.10 -13.03 -10.00
C HIS A 573 -0.92 -12.66 -8.93
N VAL A 574 -2.07 -13.33 -8.89
CA VAL A 574 -3.19 -12.96 -8.02
C VAL A 574 -3.10 -13.74 -6.71
N ASP A 575 -2.77 -15.02 -6.79
CA ASP A 575 -2.76 -15.93 -5.65
C ASP A 575 -1.32 -16.20 -5.12
N LEU A 576 -0.42 -15.23 -5.26
CA LEU A 576 1.01 -15.31 -4.87
C LEU A 576 1.21 -15.80 -3.43
N ILE A 577 0.40 -15.29 -2.51
CA ILE A 577 0.48 -15.62 -1.08
C ILE A 577 0.15 -17.10 -0.86
N VAL A 578 -0.88 -17.61 -1.53
CA VAL A 578 -1.31 -19.02 -1.45
C VAL A 578 -0.25 -19.95 -2.01
N ILE A 579 0.30 -19.62 -3.18
CA ILE A 579 1.40 -20.37 -3.83
C ILE A 579 2.63 -20.42 -2.92
N ARG A 580 2.98 -19.28 -2.30
CA ARG A 580 4.13 -19.18 -1.40
C ARG A 580 3.96 -20.06 -0.15
N HIS A 581 2.80 -20.02 0.50
CA HIS A 581 2.55 -20.86 1.67
C HIS A 581 2.56 -22.35 1.32
N PHE A 582 1.99 -22.73 0.18
CA PHE A 582 1.99 -24.13 -0.25
C PHE A 582 3.41 -24.65 -0.56
N LEU A 583 4.23 -23.87 -1.27
CA LEU A 583 5.63 -24.26 -1.53
C LEU A 583 6.47 -24.31 -0.24
N ALA A 584 6.16 -23.46 0.74
CA ALA A 584 6.79 -23.51 2.06
C ALA A 584 6.39 -24.78 2.83
N SER A 585 5.11 -25.17 2.83
CA SER A 585 4.67 -26.40 3.49
C SER A 585 5.23 -27.65 2.81
N VAL A 586 5.30 -27.67 1.47
CA VAL A 586 5.98 -28.76 0.73
C VAL A 586 7.46 -28.83 1.12
N LYS A 587 8.12 -27.67 1.27
CA LYS A 587 9.51 -27.62 1.71
C LYS A 587 9.70 -28.12 3.14
N GLU A 588 8.81 -27.76 4.06
CA GLU A 588 8.83 -28.25 5.46
C GLU A 588 8.51 -29.74 5.58
N GLU A 589 7.73 -30.32 4.66
CA GLU A 589 7.47 -31.76 4.65
C GLU A 589 8.65 -32.58 4.08
N TRP A 590 9.54 -31.93 3.30
CA TRP A 590 10.66 -32.58 2.62
C TRP A 590 12.04 -32.27 3.20
N MET A 591 12.21 -31.16 3.91
CA MET A 591 13.41 -30.84 4.70
C MET A 591 13.19 -31.24 6.15
#